data_AF-A0A1H7XX93-F1
#
_entry.id   AF-A0A1H7XX93-F1
#
_cell.length_a   1.000
_cell.length_b   1.000
_cell.length_c   1.000
_cell.angle_alpha   90.00
_cell.angle_beta   90.00
_cell.angle_gamma   90.00
#
_symmetry.space_group_name_H-M   'P 1'
#
loop_
_entity.id
_entity.type
_entity.pdbx_description
1 polymer ?
#
loop_
_entity_poly.entity_id
_entity_poly.type
_entity_poly.pdbx_seq_one_letter_code
_entity_poly.pdbx_strand_id
1 'polypeptide(L)'
;MKEDNSLGDRLRKLREDKKLRQVDLAKLFHISNPNVISMYEKENRIPTTEIILKYSELFMVSTDWILKGNNCKSVGVLKGYRCDEMLQKFSSIEKMCFRDAAVEQLSVLIRLQELTN
;
A
#
# COMPACT_ATOMS: atom_id res chain seq x y z
N MET A 1 13.79 -9.83 11.44
CA MET A 1 13.26 -8.57 10.84
C MET A 1 12.25 -8.01 11.82
N LYS A 2 12.31 -6.71 12.15
CA LYS A 2 11.37 -6.09 13.10
C LYS A 2 9.96 -6.10 12.47
N GLU A 3 8.96 -6.48 13.24
CA GLU A 3 7.55 -6.33 12.87
C GLU A 3 7.20 -4.83 12.74
N ASP A 4 6.50 -4.47 11.66
CA ASP A 4 5.98 -3.11 11.41
C ASP A 4 4.75 -2.87 12.29
N ASN A 5 4.96 -2.74 13.60
CA ASN A 5 3.87 -2.80 14.59
C ASN A 5 3.10 -1.47 14.74
N SER A 6 3.66 -0.35 14.28
CA SER A 6 3.09 1.00 14.44
C SER A 6 2.99 1.77 13.12
N LEU A 7 2.21 2.86 13.10
CA LEU A 7 2.12 3.74 11.93
C LEU A 7 3.48 4.41 11.66
N GLY A 8 4.14 4.88 12.73
CA GLY A 8 5.46 5.50 12.64
C GLY A 8 6.51 4.56 12.02
N ASP A 9 6.51 3.29 12.42
CA ASP A 9 7.40 2.27 11.85
C ASP A 9 7.16 2.07 10.35
N ARG A 10 5.89 2.02 9.92
CA ARG A 10 5.53 1.88 8.49
C ARG A 10 6.00 3.08 7.67
N LEU A 11 5.79 4.31 8.17
CA LEU A 11 6.27 5.52 7.48
C LEU A 11 7.80 5.53 7.36
N ARG A 12 8.48 5.17 8.45
CA ARG A 12 9.94 5.07 8.48
C ARG A 12 10.46 4.05 7.49
N LYS A 13 9.83 2.88 7.44
CA LYS A 13 10.18 1.81 6.51
C LYS A 13 10.04 2.24 5.05
N LEU A 14 8.91 2.83 4.67
CA LEU A 14 8.72 3.36 3.30
C LEU A 14 9.87 4.30 2.91
N ARG A 15 10.25 5.20 3.82
CA ARG A 15 11.36 6.14 3.61
C ARG A 15 12.70 5.42 3.46
N GLU A 16 13.01 4.49 4.36
CA GLU A 16 14.28 3.75 4.38
C GLU A 16 14.42 2.78 3.20
N ASP A 17 13.34 2.16 2.73
CA ASP A 17 13.30 1.29 1.55
C ASP A 17 13.66 2.06 0.27
N LYS A 18 13.29 3.35 0.20
CA LYS A 18 13.71 4.28 -0.88
C LYS A 18 15.07 4.95 -0.60
N LYS A 19 15.77 4.57 0.47
CA LYS A 19 17.07 5.13 0.90
C LYS A 19 17.05 6.66 1.11
N LEU A 20 15.90 7.22 1.50
CA LEU A 20 15.74 8.65 1.75
C LEU A 20 16.11 9.00 3.20
N ARG A 21 16.80 10.12 3.43
CA ARG A 21 16.91 10.69 4.79
C ARG A 21 15.64 11.49 5.10
N GLN A 22 15.38 11.75 6.38
CA GLN A 22 14.22 12.54 6.82
C GLN A 22 14.20 13.93 6.15
N VAL A 23 15.37 14.56 5.99
CA VAL A 23 15.53 15.84 5.27
C VAL A 23 15.19 15.75 3.79
N ASP A 24 15.43 14.60 3.15
CA ASP A 24 15.14 14.41 1.73
C ASP A 24 13.63 14.21 1.53
N LEU A 25 12.97 13.43 2.41
CA LEU A 25 11.52 13.25 2.38
C LEU A 25 10.77 14.55 2.70
N ALA A 26 11.25 15.35 3.65
CA ALA A 26 10.66 16.65 3.97
C ALA A 26 10.66 17.58 2.75
N LYS A 27 11.75 17.58 1.96
CA LYS A 27 11.83 18.35 0.71
C LYS A 27 10.82 17.86 -0.33
N LEU A 28 10.71 16.55 -0.52
CA LEU A 28 9.72 15.96 -1.44
C LEU A 28 8.29 16.30 -1.06
N PHE A 29 7.99 16.41 0.23
CA PHE A 29 6.65 16.76 0.72
C PHE A 29 6.41 18.27 0.87
N HIS A 30 7.40 19.09 0.52
CA HIS A 30 7.38 20.54 0.71
C HIS A 30 7.14 20.96 2.18
N ILE A 31 7.74 20.22 3.12
CA ILE A 31 7.71 20.51 4.55
C ILE A 31 8.97 21.30 4.93
N SER A 32 8.79 22.51 5.46
CA SER A 32 9.90 23.41 5.80
C SER A 32 10.80 22.89 6.93
N ASN A 33 10.25 22.15 7.90
CA ASN A 33 11.01 21.62 9.04
C ASN A 33 11.13 20.07 8.97
N PRO A 34 12.31 19.53 8.63
CA PRO A 34 12.56 18.09 8.57
C PRO A 34 12.26 17.31 9.84
N ASN A 35 12.35 17.95 11.02
CA ASN A 35 12.06 17.28 12.30
C ASN A 35 10.61 16.78 12.36
N VAL A 36 9.71 17.38 11.58
CA VAL A 36 8.31 16.94 11.49
C VAL A 36 8.21 15.50 10.99
N ILE A 37 9.06 15.08 10.04
CA ILE A 37 9.14 13.68 9.58
C ILE A 37 9.56 12.77 10.74
N SER A 38 10.56 13.17 11.52
CA SER A 38 10.96 12.39 12.71
C SER A 38 9.83 12.30 13.74
N MET A 39 9.01 13.34 13.89
CA MET A 39 7.88 13.29 14.84
C MET A 39 6.79 12.33 14.37
N TYR A 40 6.54 12.25 13.05
CA TYR A 40 5.64 11.26 12.48
C TYR A 40 6.16 9.83 12.68
N GLU A 41 7.43 9.59 12.41
CA GLU A 41 8.05 8.26 12.54
C GLU A 41 8.18 7.78 13.99
N LYS A 42 8.21 8.71 14.95
CA LYS A 42 8.21 8.41 16.39
C LYS A 42 6.82 8.46 17.01
N GLU A 43 5.78 8.70 16.21
CA GLU A 43 4.39 8.88 16.65
C GLU A 43 4.18 9.99 17.70
N ASN A 44 5.14 10.90 17.85
CA ASN A 44 5.02 12.11 18.67
C ASN A 44 4.08 13.15 18.05
N ARG A 45 3.77 13.00 16.76
CA ARG A 45 2.79 13.81 16.03
C ARG A 45 2.04 12.91 15.05
N ILE A 46 0.73 13.08 14.98
CA ILE A 46 -0.11 12.38 14.00
C ILE A 46 0.04 13.09 12.65
N PRO A 47 0.36 12.36 11.56
CA PRO A 47 0.36 12.93 10.20
C PRO A 47 -1.05 13.37 9.80
N THR A 48 -1.16 14.49 9.09
CA THR A 48 -2.44 14.91 8.52
C THR A 48 -2.82 14.01 7.35
N THR A 49 -4.10 14.02 6.97
CA THR A 49 -4.59 13.29 5.78
C THR A 49 -3.78 13.63 4.52
N GLU A 50 -3.43 14.90 4.34
CA GLU A 50 -2.59 15.34 3.21
C GLU A 50 -1.21 14.64 3.22
N ILE A 51 -0.58 14.50 4.38
CA ILE A 51 0.69 13.78 4.49
C ILE A 51 0.51 12.29 4.17
N ILE A 52 -0.57 11.66 4.67
CA ILE A 52 -0.87 10.26 4.37
C ILE A 52 -1.07 10.05 2.86
N LEU A 53 -1.75 10.97 2.16
CA LEU A 53 -1.89 10.93 0.70
C LEU A 53 -0.55 11.08 -0.01
N LYS A 54 0.30 12.02 0.41
CA LYS A 54 1.67 12.17 -0.13
C LYS A 54 2.51 10.91 0.04
N TYR A 55 2.39 10.21 1.18
CA TYR A 55 3.01 8.89 1.37
C TYR A 55 2.43 7.85 0.39
N SER A 56 1.10 7.79 0.27
CA SER A 56 0.43 6.84 -0.62
C SER A 56 0.90 6.99 -2.07
N GLU A 57 0.96 8.23 -2.57
CA GLU A 57 1.39 8.56 -3.94
C GLU A 57 2.88 8.31 -4.16
N LEU A 58 3.75 8.82 -3.27
CA LEU A 58 5.21 8.72 -3.44
C LEU A 58 5.71 7.27 -3.37
N PHE A 59 5.10 6.46 -2.51
CA PHE A 59 5.54 5.09 -2.26
C PHE A 59 4.65 4.03 -2.92
N MET A 60 3.62 4.44 -3.65
CA MET A 60 2.67 3.55 -4.36
C MET A 60 2.05 2.49 -3.45
N VAL A 61 1.62 2.90 -2.25
CA VAL A 61 0.93 2.05 -1.26
C VAL A 61 -0.45 2.60 -0.95
N SER A 62 -1.37 1.76 -0.50
CA SER A 62 -2.70 2.24 -0.10
C SER A 62 -2.63 3.00 1.22
N THR A 63 -3.50 4.01 1.38
CA THR A 63 -3.70 4.70 2.66
C THR A 63 -4.16 3.74 3.75
N ASP A 64 -4.96 2.73 3.40
CA ASP A 64 -5.41 1.67 4.31
C ASP A 64 -4.23 0.90 4.92
N TRP A 65 -3.24 0.53 4.10
CA TRP A 65 -2.03 -0.13 4.58
C TRP A 65 -1.20 0.78 5.48
N ILE A 66 -1.06 2.07 5.14
CA ILE A 66 -0.33 3.03 5.99
C ILE A 66 -1.01 3.13 7.37
N LEU A 67 -2.33 3.25 7.40
CA LEU A 67 -3.10 3.49 8.61
C LEU A 67 -3.29 2.23 9.46
N LYS A 68 -3.64 1.10 8.84
CA LYS A 68 -4.02 -0.15 9.52
C LYS A 68 -2.91 -1.21 9.52
N GLY A 69 -1.88 -1.04 8.69
CA GLY A 69 -0.89 -2.08 8.43
C GLY A 69 -1.50 -3.27 7.67
N ASN A 70 -0.85 -4.44 7.79
CA ASN A 70 -1.37 -5.68 7.22
C ASN A 70 -2.58 -6.25 7.98
N ASN A 71 -3.00 -5.61 9.08
CA ASN A 71 -4.17 -6.01 9.88
C ASN A 71 -5.50 -5.54 9.26
N CYS A 72 -5.59 -5.51 7.92
CA CYS A 72 -6.87 -5.43 7.26
C CYS A 72 -7.65 -6.71 7.58
N LYS A 73 -8.56 -6.64 8.56
CA LYS A 73 -9.65 -7.61 8.64
C LYS A 73 -10.55 -7.33 7.43
N SER A 74 -10.17 -7.84 6.27
CA SER A 74 -11.05 -7.80 5.10
C SER A 74 -12.35 -8.49 5.49
N VAL A 75 -13.45 -7.74 5.47
CA VAL A 75 -14.79 -8.30 5.48
C VAL A 75 -14.98 -8.87 4.07
N GLY A 76 -14.45 -10.07 3.83
CA GLY A 76 -14.50 -10.72 2.51
C GLY A 76 -13.33 -11.66 2.24
N VAL A 77 -13.58 -12.63 1.37
CA VAL A 77 -12.80 -13.84 1.01
C VAL A 77 -11.30 -13.60 0.70
N LEU A 78 -10.88 -12.36 0.46
CA LEU A 78 -9.49 -11.98 0.13
C LEU A 78 -8.49 -12.05 1.31
N LYS A 79 -8.86 -12.61 2.47
CA LYS A 79 -8.03 -12.70 3.70
C LYS A 79 -6.64 -13.34 3.55
N GLY A 80 -6.30 -13.91 2.40
CA GLY A 80 -5.07 -14.67 2.22
C GLY A 80 -4.18 -14.25 1.06
N TYR A 81 -4.57 -13.25 0.25
CA TYR A 81 -3.81 -12.90 -0.94
C TYR A 81 -3.54 -11.39 -0.97
N ARG A 82 -2.25 -11.02 -0.97
CA ARG A 82 -1.86 -9.64 -1.29
C ARG A 82 -1.92 -9.43 -2.81
N CYS A 83 -2.15 -8.19 -3.27
CA CYS A 83 -2.23 -7.90 -4.72
C CYS A 83 -0.96 -8.34 -5.47
N ASP A 84 0.21 -8.12 -4.88
CA ASP A 84 1.49 -8.56 -5.44
C ASP A 84 1.64 -10.08 -5.46
N GLU A 85 1.17 -10.78 -4.43
CA GLU A 85 1.12 -12.26 -4.42
C GLU A 85 0.17 -12.80 -5.51
N MET A 86 -0.98 -12.16 -5.71
CA MET A 86 -1.91 -12.52 -6.77
C MET A 86 -1.30 -12.29 -8.16
N LEU A 87 -0.61 -11.17 -8.36
CA LEU A 87 0.09 -10.86 -9.61
C LEU A 87 1.22 -11.84 -9.87
N GLN A 88 1.96 -12.26 -8.85
CA GLN A 88 2.98 -13.31 -8.97
C GLN A 88 2.35 -14.65 -9.37
N LYS A 89 1.27 -15.05 -8.71
CA LYS A 89 0.53 -16.28 -9.04
C LYS A 89 0.00 -16.24 -10.47
N PHE A 90 -0.61 -15.13 -10.89
CA PHE A 90 -1.06 -14.93 -12.27
C PHE A 90 0.10 -15.00 -13.28
N SER A 91 1.23 -14.36 -12.96
CA SER A 91 2.43 -14.37 -13.80
C SER A 91 3.09 -15.75 -13.88
N SER A 92 2.95 -16.57 -12.84
CA SER A 92 3.47 -17.95 -12.80
C SER A 92 2.70 -18.93 -13.70
N ILE A 93 1.52 -18.54 -14.21
CA ILE A 93 0.77 -19.34 -15.16
C ILE A 93 1.51 -19.32 -16.49
N GLU A 94 2.23 -20.38 -16.84
CA GLU A 94 3.07 -20.43 -18.05
C GLU A 94 2.25 -20.37 -19.34
N LYS A 95 1.10 -21.06 -19.38
CA LYS A 95 0.28 -21.18 -20.57
C LYS A 95 -0.55 -19.92 -20.80
N MET A 96 -0.39 -19.32 -21.98
CA MET A 96 -1.12 -18.11 -22.37
C MET A 96 -2.64 -18.29 -22.28
N CYS A 97 -3.18 -19.39 -22.83
CA CYS A 97 -4.61 -19.65 -22.84
C CYS A 97 -5.25 -19.71 -21.44
N PHE A 98 -4.47 -20.03 -20.40
CA PHE A 98 -4.96 -20.02 -19.02
C PHE A 98 -4.97 -18.62 -18.42
N ARG A 99 -4.02 -17.76 -18.79
CA ARG A 99 -4.08 -16.34 -18.43
C ARG A 99 -5.27 -15.67 -19.10
N ASP A 100 -5.50 -15.97 -20.38
CA ASP A 100 -6.64 -15.46 -21.13
C ASP A 100 -7.96 -15.91 -20.49
N ALA A 101 -8.10 -17.20 -20.18
CA ALA A 101 -9.29 -17.72 -19.49
C ALA A 101 -9.54 -17.06 -18.13
N ALA A 102 -8.49 -16.79 -17.35
CA ALA A 102 -8.61 -16.11 -16.07
C ALA A 102 -9.09 -14.66 -16.23
N VAL A 103 -8.60 -13.94 -17.24
CA VAL A 103 -9.07 -12.58 -17.55
C VAL A 103 -10.52 -12.61 -18.01
N GLU A 104 -10.89 -13.55 -18.89
CA GLU A 104 -12.28 -13.71 -19.32
C GLU A 104 -13.23 -14.00 -18.16
N GLN A 105 -12.83 -14.87 -17.23
CA GLN A 105 -13.63 -15.16 -16.04
C GLN A 105 -13.84 -13.91 -15.17
N LEU A 106 -12.79 -13.10 -14.97
CA LEU A 106 -12.89 -11.83 -14.24
C LEU A 106 -13.82 -10.85 -14.97
N SER A 107 -13.69 -10.72 -16.29
CA SER A 107 -14.54 -9.86 -17.12
C SER A 107 -16.02 -10.24 -17.02
N VAL A 108 -16.33 -11.55 -17.04
CA VAL A 108 -17.69 -12.05 -16.89
C VAL A 108 -18.27 -11.67 -15.53
N LEU A 109 -17.50 -11.86 -14.45
CA LEU A 109 -17.96 -11.51 -13.10
C LEU A 109 -18.24 -10.01 -12.95
N ILE A 110 -17.40 -9.15 -13.52
CA ILE A 110 -17.60 -7.69 -13.52
C ILE A 110 -18.90 -7.34 -14.25
N ARG A 111 -19.12 -7.91 -15.43
CA ARG A 111 -20.34 -7.67 -16.21
C ARG A 111 -21.60 -8.13 -15.48
N LEU A 112 -21.54 -9.27 -14.78
CA LEU A 112 -22.67 -9.74 -13.98
C LEU A 112 -22.98 -8.79 -12.83
N GLN A 113 -21.96 -8.22 -12.19
CA GLN A 113 -22.13 -7.23 -11.12
C GLN A 113 -22.85 -5.96 -11.63
N GLU A 114 -22.52 -5.49 -12.82
CA GLU A 114 -23.18 -4.33 -13.46
C GLU A 114 -24.64 -4.58 -13.77
N LEU A 115 -25.04 -5.83 -14.03
CA LEU A 115 -26.44 -6.21 -14.28
C LEU A 115 -27.27 -6.41 -13.00
N THR A 116 -26.61 -6.55 -11.85
CA THR A 116 -27.26 -6.76 -10.55
C THR A 116 -27.45 -5.47 -9.73
N ASN A 117 -27.01 -4.32 -10.26
CA ASN A 117 -27.24 -2.98 -9.69
C ASN A 117 -28.25 -2.20 -10.55
#